data_AF-A0NBF6-F1
#
_entry.id   AF-A0NBF6-F1
#
_cell.length_a   1.000
_cell.length_b   1.000
_cell.length_c   1.000
_cell.angle_alpha   90.00
_cell.angle_beta   90.00
_cell.angle_gamma   90.00
#
_symmetry.space_group_name_H-M   'P 1'
#
loop_
_entity.id
_entity.type
_entity.pdbx_description
1 polymer ?
#
loop_
_entity_poly.entity_id
_entity_poly.type
_entity_poly.pdbx_seq_one_letter_code
_entity_poly.pdbx_strand_id
1 'polypeptide(L)'
;MVRLLPIVLAVLCAGLTTSAATLREEFDQLLPYLNMEQVRAIYNHYIQTDAQVAEIYSYLQTEDVDRAWVVLISQPELRTITDWTEVRGVSIRDYLNGIAAMLGLTPLAATRTVGQSARSWSAMMEEIRAVSDIDGAYQLAQQFIATPGSEFAELHHMVGELHDVFHEVAEHPDVLRVSSQLRAFGVDVDRILEVIYMFFGWHDH
;
A
#
# COMPACT_ATOMS: atom_id res chain seq x y z
N MET A 1 -10.32 5.30 -14.34
CA MET A 1 -9.58 4.02 -14.19
C MET A 1 -8.16 4.15 -13.62
N VAL A 2 -7.75 5.27 -12.99
CA VAL A 2 -6.39 5.40 -12.38
C VAL A 2 -6.41 5.71 -10.86
N ARG A 3 -7.59 5.98 -10.29
CA ARG A 3 -7.73 6.66 -8.97
C ARG A 3 -7.18 5.92 -7.74
N LEU A 4 -6.93 4.61 -7.77
CA LEU A 4 -6.45 3.87 -6.56
C LEU A 4 -5.06 3.23 -6.71
N LEU A 5 -4.44 3.37 -7.88
CA LEU A 5 -3.00 3.15 -8.09
C LEU A 5 -2.10 3.94 -7.12
N PRO A 6 -2.45 5.18 -6.66
CA PRO A 6 -1.67 5.90 -5.65
C PRO A 6 -1.28 5.06 -4.44
N ILE A 7 -2.24 4.31 -3.89
CA ILE A 7 -2.08 3.62 -2.62
C ILE A 7 -1.16 2.43 -2.80
N VAL A 8 -1.35 1.69 -3.90
CA VAL A 8 -0.54 0.51 -4.25
C VAL A 8 0.92 0.91 -4.52
N LEU A 9 1.16 1.96 -5.33
CA LEU A 9 2.53 2.41 -5.63
C LEU A 9 3.21 3.07 -4.42
N ALA A 10 2.47 3.84 -3.61
CA ALA A 10 2.99 4.40 -2.36
C ALA A 10 3.34 3.31 -1.34
N VAL A 11 2.59 2.21 -1.33
CA VAL A 11 2.89 1.03 -0.52
C VAL A 11 4.10 0.27 -1.07
N LEU A 12 4.29 0.19 -2.39
CA LEU A 12 5.44 -0.54 -2.94
C LEU A 12 6.80 0.18 -2.74
N CYS A 13 6.86 1.52 -2.74
CA CYS A 13 8.15 2.23 -2.85
C CYS A 13 8.78 2.73 -1.54
N ALA A 14 8.06 2.70 -0.41
CA ALA A 14 8.37 3.58 0.72
C ALA A 14 9.29 3.00 1.83
N GLY A 15 10.25 2.13 1.52
CA GLY A 15 11.23 1.62 2.51
C GLY A 15 12.61 1.40 1.92
N LEU A 16 13.54 2.31 2.23
CA LEU A 16 14.77 2.47 1.45
C LEU A 16 15.95 3.05 2.28
N THR A 17 17.00 2.24 2.53
CA THR A 17 18.38 2.71 2.88
C THR A 17 19.43 2.34 1.81
N THR A 18 20.42 3.21 1.58
CA THR A 18 21.23 3.25 0.34
C THR A 18 22.29 2.16 0.18
N SER A 19 22.27 1.43 -0.94
CA SER A 19 23.43 0.69 -1.48
C SER A 19 23.33 0.53 -3.01
N ALA A 20 24.47 0.43 -3.71
CA ALA A 20 24.54 0.61 -5.17
C ALA A 20 24.13 -0.65 -5.97
N ALA A 21 22.82 -0.82 -6.18
CA ALA A 21 22.22 -1.72 -7.15
C ALA A 21 21.21 -0.93 -8.00
N THR A 22 20.92 -1.37 -9.22
CA THR A 22 20.01 -0.65 -10.12
C THR A 22 18.59 -0.55 -9.54
N LEU A 23 18.12 -1.59 -8.86
CA LEU A 23 16.84 -1.59 -8.16
C LEU A 23 16.75 -0.42 -7.17
N ARG A 24 17.82 -0.20 -6.40
CA ARG A 24 17.87 0.89 -5.43
C ARG A 24 17.69 2.24 -6.10
N GLU A 25 18.43 2.48 -7.18
CA GLU A 25 18.40 3.74 -7.92
C GLU A 25 17.04 3.96 -8.62
N GLU A 26 16.42 2.89 -9.12
CA GLU A 26 15.07 2.91 -9.71
C GLU A 26 14.01 3.28 -8.65
N PHE A 27 14.07 2.69 -7.45
CA PHE A 27 13.17 3.05 -6.35
C PHE A 27 13.41 4.45 -5.79
N ASP A 28 14.66 4.91 -5.67
CA ASP A 28 14.99 6.29 -5.27
C ASP A 28 14.46 7.34 -6.26
N GLN A 29 14.31 6.98 -7.54
CA GLN A 29 13.68 7.84 -8.55
C GLN A 29 12.14 7.86 -8.46
N LEU A 30 11.50 6.79 -7.95
CA LEU A 30 10.05 6.74 -7.73
C LEU A 30 9.61 7.49 -6.47
N LEU A 31 10.41 7.48 -5.40
CA LEU A 31 10.08 8.10 -4.11
C LEU A 31 9.61 9.58 -4.17
N PRO A 32 10.26 10.49 -4.94
CA PRO A 32 9.87 11.91 -4.98
C PRO A 32 8.44 12.14 -5.48
N TYR A 33 7.97 11.30 -6.41
CA TYR A 33 6.61 11.39 -6.95
C TYR A 33 5.54 11.13 -5.90
N LEU A 34 5.84 10.35 -4.86
CA LEU A 34 4.89 9.99 -3.81
C LEU A 34 4.73 11.09 -2.76
N ASN A 35 5.72 11.96 -2.58
CA ASN A 35 5.68 13.10 -1.66
C ASN A 35 5.31 12.68 -0.21
N MET A 36 5.97 11.62 0.29
CA MET A 36 5.61 10.91 1.52
C MET A 36 5.53 11.80 2.78
N GLU A 37 6.29 12.90 2.84
CA GLU A 37 6.21 13.87 3.94
C GLU A 37 4.84 14.59 3.97
N GLN A 38 4.36 15.05 2.82
CA GLN A 38 3.05 15.71 2.71
C GLN A 38 1.90 14.71 2.88
N VAL A 39 2.02 13.50 2.32
CA VAL A 39 1.07 12.40 2.56
C VAL A 39 0.93 12.10 4.06
N ARG A 40 2.05 12.01 4.78
CA ARG A 40 2.06 11.82 6.25
C ARG A 40 1.45 13.01 6.99
N ALA A 41 1.69 14.24 6.54
CA ALA A 41 1.11 15.43 7.14
C ALA A 41 -0.43 15.48 6.98
N ILE A 42 -0.95 15.16 5.79
CA ILE A 42 -2.39 15.06 5.51
C ILE A 42 -3.02 13.95 6.37
N TYR A 43 -2.40 12.76 6.40
CA TYR A 43 -2.90 11.62 7.19
C TYR A 43 -2.96 11.94 8.69
N ASN A 44 -1.89 12.51 9.25
CA ASN A 44 -1.85 12.96 10.65
C ASN A 44 -2.88 14.04 10.95
N HIS A 45 -3.14 14.97 10.01
CA HIS A 45 -4.16 15.99 10.17
C HIS A 45 -5.55 15.36 10.29
N TYR A 46 -5.94 14.54 9.31
CA TYR A 46 -7.26 13.92 9.27
C TYR A 46 -7.53 12.97 10.45
N ILE A 47 -6.53 12.22 10.96
CA ILE A 47 -6.68 11.44 12.19
C ILE A 47 -7.03 12.32 13.41
N GLN A 48 -6.52 13.55 13.46
CA GLN A 48 -6.74 14.46 14.59
C GLN A 48 -8.01 15.32 14.43
N THR A 49 -8.45 15.58 13.20
CA THR A 49 -9.55 16.51 12.91
C THR A 49 -10.85 15.85 12.44
N ASP A 50 -10.79 14.62 11.92
CA ASP A 50 -11.95 13.92 11.37
C ASP A 50 -12.26 12.60 12.09
N ALA A 51 -13.48 12.50 12.61
CA ALA A 51 -13.93 11.35 13.39
C ALA A 51 -14.09 10.06 12.56
N GLN A 52 -14.39 10.14 11.26
CA GLN A 52 -14.46 8.96 10.38
C GLN A 52 -13.06 8.40 10.15
N VAL A 53 -12.07 9.26 9.86
CA VAL A 53 -10.69 8.82 9.66
C VAL A 53 -10.09 8.27 10.96
N ALA A 54 -10.38 8.88 12.11
CA ALA A 54 -9.99 8.35 13.41
C ALA A 54 -10.63 6.98 13.74
N GLU A 55 -11.88 6.73 13.32
CA GLU A 55 -12.55 5.44 13.47
C GLU A 55 -11.93 4.36 12.57
N ILE A 56 -11.68 4.67 11.29
CA ILE A 56 -10.96 3.77 10.36
C ILE A 56 -9.56 3.45 10.89
N TYR A 57 -8.82 4.47 11.35
CA TYR A 57 -7.50 4.27 11.95
C TYR A 57 -7.57 3.36 13.18
N SER A 58 -8.51 3.60 14.09
CA SER A 58 -8.73 2.76 15.28
C SER A 58 -9.05 1.30 14.91
N TYR A 59 -9.81 1.08 13.84
CA TYR A 59 -10.09 -0.26 13.32
C TYR A 59 -8.84 -0.96 12.77
N LEU A 60 -7.96 -0.24 12.05
CA LEU A 60 -6.68 -0.76 11.56
C LEU A 60 -5.74 -1.25 12.67
N GLN A 61 -5.96 -0.83 13.92
CA GLN A 61 -5.17 -1.27 15.08
C GLN A 61 -5.72 -2.54 15.76
N THR A 62 -6.83 -3.11 15.29
CA THR A 62 -7.50 -4.25 15.96
C THR A 62 -6.81 -5.59 15.70
N GLU A 63 -6.99 -6.55 16.62
CA GLU A 63 -6.52 -7.94 16.46
C GLU A 63 -7.05 -8.62 15.19
N ASP A 64 -8.20 -8.19 14.67
CA ASP A 64 -8.76 -8.67 13.40
C ASP A 64 -7.92 -8.25 12.19
N VAL A 65 -7.35 -7.04 12.24
CA VAL A 65 -6.44 -6.53 11.21
C VAL A 65 -5.03 -7.10 11.39
N ASP A 66 -4.57 -7.29 12.62
CA ASP A 66 -3.31 -8.00 12.91
C ASP A 66 -3.31 -9.44 12.34
N ARG A 67 -4.40 -10.21 12.51
CA ARG A 67 -4.51 -11.54 11.90
C ARG A 67 -4.47 -11.52 10.37
N ALA A 68 -5.18 -10.57 9.74
CA ALA A 68 -5.12 -10.39 8.28
C ALA A 68 -3.72 -9.98 7.80
N TRP A 69 -3.03 -9.14 8.58
CA TRP A 69 -1.65 -8.73 8.33
C TRP A 69 -0.68 -9.92 8.44
N VAL A 70 -0.79 -10.74 9.48
CA VAL A 70 0.01 -11.97 9.65
C VAL A 70 -0.17 -12.93 8.47
N VAL A 71 -1.39 -13.10 7.97
CA VAL A 71 -1.66 -13.90 6.76
C VAL A 71 -0.90 -13.35 5.55
N LEU A 72 -0.93 -12.03 5.33
CA LEU A 72 -0.18 -11.39 4.23
C LEU A 72 1.35 -11.56 4.38
N ILE A 73 1.91 -11.35 5.58
CA ILE A 73 3.37 -11.35 5.77
C ILE A 73 3.99 -12.74 5.96
N SER A 74 3.18 -13.78 6.14
CA SER A 74 3.66 -15.16 6.37
C SER A 74 3.86 -15.99 5.10
N GLN A 75 3.54 -15.43 3.92
CA GLN A 75 3.67 -16.13 2.64
C GLN A 75 5.15 -16.47 2.33
N PRO A 76 5.48 -17.73 2.02
CA PRO A 76 6.85 -18.14 1.64
C PRO A 76 7.44 -17.33 0.47
N GLU A 77 6.59 -16.92 -0.46
CA GLU A 77 6.94 -16.18 -1.68
C GLU A 77 7.34 -14.74 -1.36
N LEU A 78 6.70 -14.12 -0.37
CA LEU A 78 7.11 -12.82 0.15
C LEU A 78 8.52 -12.88 0.73
N ARG A 79 8.90 -13.99 1.38
CA ARG A 79 10.27 -14.17 1.85
C ARG A 79 11.25 -14.17 0.67
N THR A 80 10.97 -14.95 -0.38
CA THR A 80 11.79 -15.00 -1.60
C THR A 80 11.99 -13.61 -2.20
N ILE A 81 10.93 -12.81 -2.29
CA ILE A 81 11.01 -11.41 -2.75
C ILE A 81 11.86 -10.58 -1.79
N THR A 82 11.59 -10.61 -0.47
CA THR A 82 12.35 -9.80 0.50
C THR A 82 13.84 -10.12 0.48
N ASP A 83 14.21 -11.41 0.38
CA ASP A 83 15.61 -11.84 0.36
C ASP A 83 16.28 -11.44 -0.98
N TRP A 84 15.54 -11.38 -2.10
CA TRP A 84 16.02 -10.92 -3.43
C TRP A 84 16.18 -9.39 -3.51
N THR A 85 15.32 -8.60 -2.86
CA THR A 85 15.41 -7.13 -2.84
C THR A 85 16.44 -6.62 -1.81
N GLU A 86 16.60 -7.30 -0.68
CA GLU A 86 17.53 -6.92 0.39
C GLU A 86 18.98 -6.89 -0.12
N VAL A 87 19.39 -7.89 -0.90
CA VAL A 87 20.72 -7.93 -1.54
C VAL A 87 20.92 -6.85 -2.61
N ARG A 88 19.84 -6.15 -2.99
CA ARG A 88 19.80 -5.03 -3.95
C ARG A 88 19.48 -3.68 -3.29
N GLY A 89 19.65 -3.56 -1.97
CA GLY A 89 19.51 -2.29 -1.25
C GLY A 89 18.07 -1.80 -1.06
N VAL A 90 17.09 -2.69 -1.20
CA VAL A 90 15.66 -2.40 -1.00
C VAL A 90 15.11 -3.35 0.06
N SER A 91 14.96 -2.88 1.30
CA SER A 91 14.43 -3.69 2.39
C SER A 91 12.90 -3.56 2.48
N ILE A 92 12.20 -4.49 1.80
CA ILE A 92 10.76 -4.67 1.96
C ILE A 92 10.42 -5.06 3.42
N ARG A 93 11.34 -5.69 4.16
CA ARG A 93 11.13 -6.03 5.58
C ARG A 93 11.07 -4.77 6.45
N ASP A 94 12.02 -3.84 6.29
CA ASP A 94 11.98 -2.56 6.99
C ASP A 94 10.74 -1.75 6.59
N TYR A 95 10.30 -1.86 5.34
CA TYR A 95 9.06 -1.23 4.89
C TYR A 95 7.81 -1.76 5.61
N LEU A 96 7.62 -3.09 5.63
CA LEU A 96 6.47 -3.73 6.28
C LEU A 96 6.47 -3.45 7.79
N ASN A 97 7.64 -3.46 8.43
CA ASN A 97 7.81 -3.02 9.82
C ASN A 97 7.44 -1.54 10.01
N GLY A 98 7.75 -0.68 9.02
CA GLY A 98 7.36 0.72 8.97
C GLY A 98 5.85 0.93 8.90
N ILE A 99 5.12 0.14 8.10
CA ILE A 99 3.65 0.14 8.11
C ILE A 99 3.14 -0.29 9.48
N ALA A 100 3.60 -1.43 10.01
CA ALA A 100 3.13 -1.95 11.29
C ALA A 100 3.37 -0.95 12.44
N ALA A 101 4.50 -0.23 12.43
CA ALA A 101 4.80 0.84 13.37
C ALA A 101 3.94 2.10 13.13
N MET A 102 3.66 2.47 11.88
CA MET A 102 2.77 3.59 11.52
C MET A 102 1.31 3.34 11.95
N LEU A 103 0.88 2.07 11.99
CA LEU A 103 -0.45 1.66 12.45
C LEU A 103 -0.49 1.36 13.98
N GLY A 104 0.59 1.61 14.72
CA GLY A 104 0.79 1.16 16.11
C GLY A 104 -0.13 1.76 17.21
N LEU A 105 -0.69 0.87 18.03
CA LEU A 105 -1.44 1.04 19.29
C LEU A 105 -0.71 1.87 20.38
N THR A 106 -1.30 2.59 21.36
CA THR A 106 -2.62 3.23 21.66
C THR A 106 -2.35 4.23 22.85
N PRO A 107 -3.20 5.24 23.26
CA PRO A 107 -4.60 5.10 23.69
C PRO A 107 -5.61 6.23 23.30
N LEU A 108 -6.89 5.96 23.56
CA LEU A 108 -8.09 6.70 23.12
C LEU A 108 -8.40 8.03 23.84
N ALA A 109 -9.16 8.90 23.15
CA ALA A 109 -10.17 9.75 23.82
C ALA A 109 -11.40 10.07 22.93
N ALA A 110 -12.60 9.85 23.50
CA ALA A 110 -13.91 10.40 23.12
C ALA A 110 -14.51 10.12 21.72
N THR A 111 -15.26 9.02 21.62
CA THR A 111 -16.32 8.78 20.62
C THR A 111 -17.32 9.96 20.54
N ARG A 112 -17.57 10.52 19.34
CA ARG A 112 -18.81 11.26 19.03
C ARG A 112 -19.26 11.09 17.57
N THR A 113 -20.47 10.53 17.43
CA THR A 113 -21.43 10.67 16.32
C THR A 113 -20.90 10.48 14.89
N VAL A 114 -21.05 9.26 14.36
CA VAL A 114 -21.01 8.97 12.92
C VAL A 114 -22.06 9.83 12.20
N GLY A 115 -21.62 10.70 11.28
CA GLY A 115 -22.46 11.78 10.77
C GLY A 115 -22.02 12.45 9.45
N GLN A 116 -21.25 11.76 8.60
CA GLN A 116 -21.05 12.05 7.15
C GLN A 116 -20.16 10.97 6.47
N SER A 117 -20.63 9.72 6.57
CA SER A 117 -19.85 8.46 6.50
C SER A 117 -19.35 7.99 5.13
N ALA A 118 -18.74 8.87 4.32
CA ALA A 118 -18.02 8.51 3.09
C ALA A 118 -17.13 9.64 2.55
N ARG A 119 -17.49 10.90 2.87
CA ARG A 119 -16.88 12.08 2.25
C ARG A 119 -15.50 12.38 2.82
N SER A 120 -15.27 12.20 4.12
CA SER A 120 -14.01 12.57 4.76
C SER A 120 -12.86 11.67 4.36
N TRP A 121 -13.05 10.34 4.38
CA TRP A 121 -12.07 9.41 3.83
C TRP A 121 -11.75 9.71 2.36
N SER A 122 -12.80 9.92 1.53
CA SER A 122 -12.62 10.25 0.12
C SER A 122 -11.90 11.58 -0.11
N ALA A 123 -12.13 12.59 0.75
CA ALA A 123 -11.48 13.90 0.69
C ALA A 123 -10.00 13.80 1.09
N MET A 124 -9.67 13.10 2.19
CA MET A 124 -8.29 12.81 2.57
C MET A 124 -7.55 12.10 1.42
N MET A 125 -8.17 11.10 0.80
CA MET A 125 -7.56 10.39 -0.32
C MET A 125 -7.40 11.25 -1.58
N GLU A 126 -8.28 12.23 -1.82
CA GLU A 126 -8.13 13.18 -2.93
C GLU A 126 -7.04 14.23 -2.65
N GLU A 127 -6.88 14.68 -1.39
CA GLU A 127 -5.75 15.53 -0.99
C GLU A 127 -4.41 14.79 -1.10
N ILE A 128 -4.34 13.53 -0.68
CA ILE A 128 -3.16 12.66 -0.88
C ILE A 128 -2.84 12.54 -2.37
N ARG A 129 -3.84 12.31 -3.24
CA ARG A 129 -3.63 12.33 -4.71
C ARG A 129 -3.14 13.67 -5.24
N ALA A 130 -3.60 14.79 -4.67
CA ALA A 130 -3.24 16.11 -5.15
C ALA A 130 -1.78 16.48 -4.84
N VAL A 131 -1.16 15.85 -3.83
CA VAL A 131 0.26 16.06 -3.48
C VAL A 131 1.21 15.03 -4.08
N SER A 132 0.71 13.88 -4.54
CA SER A 132 1.51 12.81 -5.15
C SER A 132 1.31 12.74 -6.67
N ASP A 133 2.39 12.86 -7.45
CA ASP A 133 2.37 12.69 -8.92
C ASP A 133 2.37 11.21 -9.31
N ILE A 134 1.22 10.56 -9.14
CA ILE A 134 1.09 9.13 -9.43
C ILE A 134 1.15 8.82 -10.93
N ASP A 135 0.66 9.73 -11.78
CA ASP A 135 0.73 9.53 -13.23
C ASP A 135 2.21 9.55 -13.68
N GLY A 136 3.04 10.42 -13.10
CA GLY A 136 4.49 10.42 -13.27
C GLY A 136 5.16 9.16 -12.71
N ALA A 137 4.80 8.74 -11.49
CA ALA A 137 5.34 7.52 -10.87
C ALA A 137 5.02 6.26 -11.70
N TYR A 138 3.79 6.15 -12.19
CA TYR A 138 3.36 5.07 -13.07
C TYR A 138 4.08 5.11 -14.42
N GLN A 139 4.21 6.29 -15.04
CA GLN A 139 4.97 6.42 -16.30
C GLN A 139 6.44 6.01 -16.12
N LEU A 140 7.06 6.36 -14.99
CA LEU A 140 8.43 5.95 -14.68
C LEU A 140 8.54 4.43 -14.42
N ALA A 141 7.61 3.84 -13.67
CA ALA A 141 7.53 2.39 -13.47
C ALA A 141 7.38 1.64 -14.82
N GLN A 142 6.51 2.12 -15.72
CA GLN A 142 6.36 1.55 -17.06
C GLN A 142 7.63 1.71 -17.93
N GLN A 143 8.41 2.79 -17.74
CA GLN A 143 9.70 2.96 -18.41
C GLN A 143 10.74 1.94 -17.90
N PHE A 144 10.80 1.70 -16.59
CA PHE A 144 11.66 0.65 -16.02
C PHE A 144 11.27 -0.74 -16.52
N ILE A 145 9.97 -1.09 -16.48
CA ILE A 145 9.44 -2.36 -17.02
C ILE A 145 9.80 -2.57 -18.51
N ALA A 146 9.83 -1.50 -19.29
CA ALA A 146 10.23 -1.54 -20.71
C ALA A 146 11.75 -1.50 -20.95
N THR A 147 12.58 -1.27 -19.92
CA THR A 147 14.03 -1.10 -20.05
C THR A 147 14.76 -2.44 -19.88
N PRO A 148 15.49 -2.92 -20.90
CA PRO A 148 16.26 -4.17 -20.79
C PRO A 148 17.33 -4.09 -19.68
N GLY A 149 17.28 -5.03 -18.74
CA GLY A 149 18.21 -5.09 -17.61
C GLY A 149 17.81 -4.24 -16.39
N SER A 150 16.61 -3.66 -16.38
CA SER A 150 16.00 -3.08 -15.18
C SER A 150 15.75 -4.17 -14.12
N GLU A 151 16.17 -3.91 -12.87
CA GLU A 151 15.86 -4.81 -11.76
C GLU A 151 14.44 -4.57 -11.24
N PHE A 152 13.89 -3.36 -11.38
CA PHE A 152 12.48 -3.09 -11.16
C PHE A 152 11.59 -3.91 -12.12
N ALA A 153 12.02 -4.13 -13.36
CA ALA A 153 11.34 -5.05 -14.29
C ALA A 153 11.40 -6.52 -13.84
N GLU A 154 12.55 -6.98 -13.32
CA GLU A 154 12.69 -8.33 -12.74
C GLU A 154 11.77 -8.49 -11.51
N LEU A 155 11.71 -7.48 -10.62
CA LEU A 155 10.80 -7.46 -9.47
C LEU A 155 9.33 -7.46 -9.89
N HIS A 156 8.96 -6.65 -10.88
CA HIS A 156 7.59 -6.61 -11.43
C HIS A 156 7.18 -7.99 -11.97
N HIS A 157 8.08 -8.66 -12.70
CA HIS A 157 7.85 -10.01 -13.20
C HIS A 157 7.72 -11.04 -12.06
N MET A 158 8.64 -11.02 -11.08
CA MET A 158 8.59 -11.91 -9.91
C MET A 158 7.29 -11.77 -9.11
N VAL A 159 6.82 -10.54 -8.89
CA VAL A 159 5.52 -10.30 -8.24
C VAL A 159 4.38 -10.74 -9.16
N GLY A 160 4.48 -10.50 -10.47
CA GLY A 160 3.50 -10.93 -11.46
C GLY A 160 3.26 -12.44 -11.51
N GLU A 161 4.24 -13.27 -11.15
CA GLU A 161 4.06 -14.73 -11.01
C GLU A 161 3.29 -15.14 -9.74
N LEU A 162 3.12 -14.24 -8.75
CA LEU A 162 2.44 -14.53 -7.47
C LEU A 162 0.91 -14.34 -7.52
N HIS A 163 0.32 -14.37 -8.71
CA HIS A 163 -1.12 -14.21 -8.91
C HIS A 163 -1.96 -15.08 -7.96
N ASP A 164 -1.73 -16.40 -7.99
CA ASP A 164 -2.54 -17.37 -7.25
C ASP A 164 -2.36 -17.22 -5.73
N VAL A 165 -1.16 -16.85 -5.28
CA VAL A 165 -0.85 -16.56 -3.86
C VAL A 165 -1.55 -15.27 -3.41
N PHE A 166 -1.55 -14.24 -4.24
CA PHE A 166 -2.29 -13.01 -3.95
C PHE A 166 -3.80 -13.28 -3.88
N HIS A 167 -4.32 -14.09 -4.79
CA HIS A 167 -5.72 -14.51 -4.80
C HIS A 167 -6.10 -15.31 -3.55
N GLU A 168 -5.30 -16.32 -3.17
CA GLU A 168 -5.51 -17.11 -1.94
C GLU A 168 -5.48 -16.23 -0.67
N VAL A 169 -4.55 -15.27 -0.59
CA VAL A 169 -4.50 -14.29 0.51
C VAL A 169 -5.73 -13.38 0.50
N ALA A 170 -6.18 -12.91 -0.67
CA ALA A 170 -7.36 -12.06 -0.79
C ALA A 170 -8.66 -12.78 -0.39
N GLU A 171 -8.76 -14.08 -0.68
CA GLU A 171 -9.88 -14.94 -0.27
C GLU A 171 -9.79 -15.45 1.18
N HIS A 172 -8.66 -15.24 1.87
CA HIS A 172 -8.50 -15.73 3.25
C HIS A 172 -9.55 -15.12 4.21
N PRO A 173 -10.23 -15.90 5.07
CA PRO A 173 -11.36 -15.41 5.87
C PRO A 173 -11.10 -14.19 6.75
N ASP A 174 -9.88 -14.03 7.27
CA ASP A 174 -9.49 -12.83 8.03
C ASP A 174 -9.31 -11.60 7.12
N VAL A 175 -8.74 -11.76 5.92
CA VAL A 175 -8.56 -10.69 4.93
C VAL A 175 -9.91 -10.27 4.34
N LEU A 176 -10.80 -11.22 4.05
CA LEU A 176 -12.18 -10.94 3.64
C LEU A 176 -12.96 -10.17 4.70
N ARG A 177 -12.77 -10.46 6.00
CA ARG A 177 -13.42 -9.73 7.09
C ARG A 177 -12.96 -8.28 7.14
N VAL A 178 -11.64 -8.05 7.07
CA VAL A 178 -11.05 -6.70 7.05
C VAL A 178 -11.50 -5.92 5.81
N SER A 179 -11.41 -6.52 4.63
CA SER A 179 -11.88 -5.92 3.37
C SER A 179 -13.37 -5.56 3.43
N SER A 180 -14.21 -6.41 4.03
CA SER A 180 -15.64 -6.14 4.20
C SER A 180 -15.91 -4.97 5.14
N GLN A 181 -15.17 -4.86 6.24
CA GLN A 181 -15.29 -3.74 7.18
C GLN A 181 -14.77 -2.43 6.59
N LEU A 182 -13.68 -2.47 5.82
CA LEU A 182 -13.17 -1.30 5.08
C LEU A 182 -14.18 -0.82 4.03
N ARG A 183 -14.83 -1.72 3.27
CA ARG A 183 -15.97 -1.38 2.39
C ARG A 183 -17.11 -0.71 3.16
N ALA A 184 -17.45 -1.21 4.35
CA ALA A 184 -18.49 -0.61 5.20
C ALA A 184 -18.15 0.82 5.69
N PHE A 185 -16.87 1.15 5.84
CA PHE A 185 -16.40 2.52 6.11
C PHE A 185 -16.35 3.43 4.87
N GLY A 186 -16.65 2.91 3.67
CA GLY A 186 -16.59 3.65 2.41
C GLY A 186 -15.23 3.60 1.70
N VAL A 187 -14.35 2.67 2.08
CA VAL A 187 -13.11 2.38 1.33
C VAL A 187 -13.46 1.53 0.11
N ASP A 188 -13.08 1.99 -1.08
CA ASP A 188 -13.34 1.31 -2.35
C ASP A 188 -12.31 0.19 -2.59
N VAL A 189 -12.40 -0.88 -1.78
CA VAL A 189 -11.45 -2.00 -1.76
C VAL A 189 -11.42 -2.74 -3.10
N ASP A 190 -12.59 -2.96 -3.71
CA ASP A 190 -12.70 -3.68 -4.99
C ASP A 190 -11.93 -2.97 -6.11
N ARG A 191 -11.97 -1.63 -6.10
CA ARG A 191 -11.23 -0.78 -7.04
C ARG A 191 -9.74 -0.64 -6.70
N ILE A 192 -9.31 -0.95 -5.47
CA ILE A 192 -7.88 -1.12 -5.13
C ILE A 192 -7.40 -2.43 -5.75
N LEU A 193 -8.13 -3.53 -5.55
CA LEU A 193 -7.81 -4.84 -6.13
C LEU A 193 -7.74 -4.75 -7.66
N GLU A 194 -8.78 -4.23 -8.35
CA GLU A 194 -8.79 -4.06 -9.82
C GLU A 194 -7.53 -3.37 -10.35
N VAL A 195 -6.95 -2.45 -9.59
CA VAL A 195 -5.72 -1.75 -9.97
C VAL A 195 -4.46 -2.59 -9.77
N ILE A 196 -4.36 -3.32 -8.66
CA ILE A 196 -3.24 -4.26 -8.43
C ILE A 196 -3.20 -5.26 -9.58
N TYR A 197 -4.35 -5.86 -9.88
CA TYR A 197 -4.52 -6.82 -10.97
C TYR A 197 -4.09 -6.22 -12.33
N MET A 198 -4.63 -5.04 -12.66
CA MET A 198 -4.26 -4.32 -13.90
C MET A 198 -2.76 -3.98 -14.00
N PHE A 199 -2.10 -3.64 -12.88
CA PHE A 199 -0.69 -3.28 -12.86
C PHE A 199 0.25 -4.47 -13.08
N PHE A 200 -0.08 -5.64 -12.52
CA PHE A 200 0.70 -6.88 -12.73
C PHE A 200 0.25 -7.68 -13.96
N GLY A 201 -0.75 -7.21 -14.72
CA GLY A 201 -1.28 -7.92 -15.87
C GLY A 201 -2.06 -9.18 -15.49
N TRP A 202 -2.51 -9.27 -14.24
CA TRP A 202 -3.43 -10.30 -13.78
C TRP A 202 -4.83 -10.02 -14.34
N HIS A 203 -5.32 -10.95 -15.14
CA HIS A 203 -6.65 -10.88 -15.75
C HIS A 203 -7.46 -12.06 -15.22
N ASP A 204 -8.34 -11.80 -14.26
CA ASP A 204 -9.19 -12.82 -13.64
C ASP A 204 -10.25 -13.40 -14.60
N HIS A 205 -10.72 -14.59 -14.22
CA HIS A 205 -11.82 -15.33 -14.84
C HIS A 205 -13.21 -14.81 -14.46
#